data_AF-A0A4Y2FC38-F1
#
_entry.id   AF-A0A4Y2FC38-F1
#
_cell.length_a   1.000
_cell.length_b   1.000
_cell.length_c   1.000
_cell.angle_alpha   90.00
_cell.angle_beta   90.00
_cell.angle_gamma   90.00
#
_symmetry.space_group_name_H-M   'P 1'
#
loop_
_entity.id
_entity.type
_entity.pdbx_description
1 polymer ?
#
loop_
_entity_poly.entity_id
_entity_poly.type
_entity_poly.pdbx_seq_one_letter_code
_entity_poly.pdbx_strand_id
1 'polypeptide(L)'
;MSPNKDLDASKMEYFLPHHAVQKKYSITTKLRVVFHGSCKPFNSNSLNSVLGAGQVLQPDIFTILVRFQVNKIAFIADIKQMYRQVLVDPDDRNLQKIMWRNSSDSVIKEYKLSTVTYAAKGKVANRTSEILDLIPWNSWRYVPTKESPADISSRGVSPKDLPDCRLWWEGLPYLSSPEDDWPKQPVLKDSDQHVLKGRKKPTFVFSVFLKNDIIGALIEKYSSYTKLIYVLPFCIRFINNCKVGKANEHFTGKTRPLTSTKRILADNLIVSYVQNVSLNEDISCIKENKQLSKNSTLLSLCPFIDQDGLLRVGGRLQNAPLHYNAKHPAILPNEHKL
;
A
#
# COMPACT_ATOMS: atom_id res chain seq x y z
N MET A 1 6.35 -29.68 -25.25
CA MET A 1 7.25 -28.75 -24.52
C MET A 1 7.35 -29.25 -23.10
N SER A 2 8.52 -29.78 -22.73
CA SER A 2 8.76 -30.38 -21.42
C SER A 2 8.70 -29.33 -20.30
N PRO A 3 8.22 -29.68 -19.09
CA PRO A 3 8.27 -28.78 -17.95
C PRO A 3 9.74 -28.57 -17.58
N ASN A 4 10.16 -27.31 -17.55
CA ASN A 4 11.56 -26.98 -17.33
C ASN A 4 11.92 -27.26 -15.87
N LYS A 5 12.87 -28.19 -15.71
CA LYS A 5 13.65 -28.59 -14.54
C LYS A 5 13.65 -27.64 -13.35
N ASP A 6 13.50 -28.22 -12.17
CA ASP A 6 13.80 -27.64 -10.86
C ASP A 6 15.05 -26.76 -10.90
N LEU A 7 14.84 -25.43 -10.90
CA LEU A 7 15.90 -24.47 -10.69
C LEU A 7 16.24 -24.48 -9.21
N ASP A 8 17.34 -25.17 -8.88
CA ASP A 8 17.99 -25.14 -7.59
C ASP A 8 18.21 -23.69 -7.14
N ALA A 9 17.43 -23.25 -6.13
CA ALA A 9 17.44 -21.87 -5.63
C ALA A 9 18.84 -21.43 -5.16
N SER A 10 19.72 -22.39 -4.80
CA SER A 10 21.10 -22.15 -4.41
C SER A 10 22.00 -21.63 -5.55
N LYS A 11 21.54 -21.64 -6.81
CA LYS A 11 22.30 -21.23 -8.00
C LYS A 11 21.89 -19.90 -8.64
N MET A 12 20.90 -19.20 -8.11
CA MET A 12 20.46 -17.92 -8.68
C MET A 12 21.42 -16.79 -8.31
N GLU A 13 22.14 -16.27 -9.30
CA GLU A 13 23.10 -15.17 -9.13
C GLU A 13 22.77 -14.00 -10.05
N TYR A 14 22.92 -12.77 -9.55
CA TYR A 14 22.74 -11.57 -10.35
C TYR A 14 23.81 -10.52 -10.05
N PHE A 15 24.49 -10.07 -11.10
CA PHE A 15 25.50 -9.02 -11.03
C PHE A 15 24.87 -7.66 -11.36
N LEU A 16 24.92 -6.74 -10.40
CA LEU A 16 24.45 -5.37 -10.52
C LEU A 16 25.48 -4.52 -11.26
N PRO A 17 25.17 -4.03 -12.47
CA PRO A 17 26.00 -3.04 -13.13
C PRO A 17 26.00 -1.76 -12.30
N HIS A 18 27.14 -1.09 -12.24
CA HIS A 18 27.27 0.13 -11.48
C HIS A 18 28.23 1.10 -12.15
N HIS A 19 28.05 2.37 -11.84
CA HIS A 19 28.91 3.45 -12.32
C HIS A 19 28.98 4.55 -11.27
N ALA A 20 30.03 5.36 -11.36
CA ALA A 20 30.20 6.49 -10.49
C ALA A 20 29.52 7.74 -11.07
N VAL A 21 28.81 8.48 -10.22
CA VAL A 21 28.18 9.76 -10.55
C VAL A 21 28.77 10.83 -9.65
N GLN A 22 29.20 11.93 -10.28
CA GLN A 22 29.69 13.11 -9.59
C GLN A 22 28.79 14.31 -9.96
N LYS A 23 28.21 14.96 -8.96
CA LYS A 23 27.45 16.21 -9.18
C LYS A 23 28.44 17.37 -9.27
N LYS A 24 28.66 17.88 -10.48
CA LYS A 24 29.63 18.96 -10.79
C LYS A 24 29.39 20.28 -10.05
N TYR A 25 28.17 20.53 -9.54
CA TYR A 25 27.77 21.81 -8.92
C TYR A 25 27.31 21.67 -7.45
N SER A 26 27.68 20.59 -6.76
CA SER A 26 27.32 20.35 -5.36
C SER A 26 28.48 20.73 -4.45
N ILE A 27 28.25 21.59 -3.45
CA ILE A 27 29.26 22.06 -2.47
C ILE A 27 29.97 20.88 -1.77
N THR A 28 29.26 19.77 -1.57
CA THR A 28 29.84 18.49 -1.10
C THR A 28 29.96 17.49 -2.25
N THR A 29 31.09 17.50 -2.96
CA THR A 29 31.38 16.71 -4.16
C THR A 29 31.71 15.24 -3.88
N LYS A 30 30.97 14.55 -3.01
CA LYS A 30 31.21 13.11 -2.77
C LYS A 30 30.76 12.29 -3.97
N LEU A 31 31.69 11.51 -4.53
CA LEU A 31 31.43 10.50 -5.56
C LEU A 31 30.34 9.53 -5.06
N ARG A 32 29.34 9.25 -5.89
CA ARG A 32 28.26 8.30 -5.56
C ARG A 32 28.29 7.13 -6.53
N VAL A 33 28.22 5.92 -6.00
CA VAL A 33 28.04 4.71 -6.81
C VAL A 33 26.55 4.50 -7.04
N VAL A 34 26.15 4.35 -8.30
CA VAL A 34 24.79 4.04 -8.70
C VAL A 34 24.75 2.61 -9.22
N PHE A 35 23.93 1.76 -8.60
CA PHE A 35 23.64 0.40 -9.03
C PHE A 35 22.44 0.42 -9.99
N HIS A 36 22.46 -0.40 -11.04
CA HIS A 36 21.43 -0.42 -12.08
C HIS A 36 20.61 -1.71 -12.04
N GLY A 37 19.69 -1.82 -11.09
CA GLY A 37 18.77 -2.97 -10.98
C GLY A 37 17.75 -3.09 -12.12
N SER A 38 17.63 -2.06 -12.97
CA SER A 38 16.77 -2.04 -14.16
C SER A 38 17.53 -2.34 -15.45
N CYS A 39 18.85 -2.54 -15.38
CA CYS A 39 19.64 -2.93 -16.55
C CYS A 39 19.23 -4.32 -17.01
N LYS A 40 18.99 -4.49 -18.31
CA LYS A 40 18.66 -5.79 -18.91
C LYS A 40 19.95 -6.40 -19.45
N PRO A 41 20.44 -7.52 -18.88
CA PRO A 41 21.56 -8.24 -19.47
C PRO A 41 21.15 -8.81 -20.84
N PHE A 42 22.13 -9.12 -21.68
CA PHE A 42 21.88 -9.79 -22.95
C PHE A 42 21.12 -11.10 -22.70
N ASN A 43 19.95 -11.26 -23.32
CA ASN A 43 19.05 -12.41 -23.16
C ASN A 43 18.58 -12.73 -21.72
N SER A 44 18.55 -11.75 -20.81
CA SER A 44 18.04 -11.95 -19.45
C SER A 44 17.15 -10.80 -18.98
N ASN A 45 16.36 -11.06 -17.93
CA ASN A 45 15.51 -10.07 -17.30
C ASN A 45 16.33 -9.18 -16.35
N SER A 46 15.92 -7.92 -16.21
CA SER A 46 16.48 -7.04 -15.17
C SER A 46 16.09 -7.54 -13.78
N LEU A 47 16.92 -7.29 -12.76
CA LEU A 47 16.59 -7.66 -11.38
C LEU A 47 15.23 -7.10 -10.96
N ASN A 48 14.95 -5.83 -11.29
CA ASN A 48 13.68 -5.18 -10.97
C ASN A 48 12.46 -5.74 -11.70
N SER A 49 12.63 -6.42 -12.84
CA SER A 49 11.52 -7.11 -13.52
C SER A 49 11.20 -8.46 -12.89
N VAL A 50 12.15 -9.08 -12.20
CA VAL A 50 11.98 -10.38 -11.55
C VAL A 50 11.56 -10.23 -10.09
N LEU A 51 12.06 -9.19 -9.40
CA LEU A 51 11.68 -8.92 -8.02
C LEU A 51 10.18 -8.59 -7.88
N GLY A 52 9.51 -9.37 -7.03
CA GLY A 52 8.13 -9.13 -6.63
C GLY A 52 7.98 -7.78 -5.94
N ALA A 53 6.99 -7.00 -6.34
CA ALA A 53 6.70 -5.74 -5.69
C ALA A 53 5.97 -6.01 -4.37
N GLY A 54 6.67 -5.81 -3.24
CA GLY A 54 6.06 -5.88 -1.91
C GLY A 54 4.86 -4.92 -1.75
N GLN A 55 4.04 -5.19 -0.73
CA GLN A 55 2.94 -4.30 -0.37
C GLN A 55 3.48 -2.92 0.04
N VAL A 56 2.78 -1.85 -0.34
CA VAL A 56 3.10 -0.52 0.21
C VAL A 56 2.62 -0.51 1.65
N LEU A 57 3.56 -0.55 2.59
CA LEU A 57 3.27 -0.46 4.02
C LEU A 57 3.18 1.00 4.49
N GLN A 58 3.67 1.94 3.67
CA GLN A 58 3.68 3.36 3.99
C GLN A 58 2.27 3.94 3.88
N PRO A 59 1.80 4.68 4.89
CA PRO A 59 0.57 5.48 4.76
C PRO A 59 0.69 6.47 3.61
N ASP A 60 -0.43 6.89 3.05
CA ASP A 60 -0.43 7.89 2.01
C ASP A 60 0.14 9.22 2.53
N ILE A 61 0.84 9.94 1.65
CA ILE A 61 1.53 11.18 2.01
C ILE A 61 0.57 12.23 2.57
N PHE A 62 -0.67 12.28 2.09
CA PHE A 62 -1.68 13.21 2.58
C PHE A 62 -2.05 12.92 4.04
N THR A 63 -2.29 11.65 4.40
CA THR A 63 -2.51 11.22 5.79
C THR A 63 -1.32 11.53 6.68
N ILE A 64 -0.08 11.35 6.19
CA ILE A 64 1.14 11.69 6.94
C ILE A 64 1.16 13.20 7.23
N LEU A 65 0.93 14.04 6.21
CA LEU A 65 0.94 15.50 6.35
C LEU A 65 -0.17 16.01 7.27
N VAL A 66 -1.40 15.50 7.15
CA VAL A 66 -2.51 15.88 8.03
C VAL A 66 -2.20 15.53 9.49
N ARG A 67 -1.67 14.33 9.76
CA ARG A 67 -1.28 13.94 11.13
C ARG A 67 -0.12 14.79 11.67
N PHE A 68 0.81 15.15 10.81
CA PHE A 68 1.94 16.01 11.16
C PHE A 68 1.46 17.40 11.62
N GLN A 69 0.35 17.90 11.08
CA GLN A 69 -0.25 19.19 11.44
C GLN A 69 -1.12 19.17 12.72
N VAL A 70 -1.46 18.00 13.27
CA VAL A 70 -2.33 17.91 14.46
C VAL A 70 -1.63 18.37 15.74
N ASN A 71 -0.31 18.23 15.81
CA ASN A 71 0.46 18.55 17.01
C ASN A 71 1.13 19.93 16.89
N LYS A 72 1.17 20.68 17.99
CA LYS A 72 1.80 22.02 18.05
C LYS A 72 3.31 22.01 17.82
N ILE A 73 3.97 20.87 18.04
CA ILE A 73 5.42 20.71 17.95
C ILE A 73 5.69 19.41 17.20
N ALA A 74 6.61 19.45 16.23
CA ALA A 74 7.04 18.30 15.47
C ALA A 74 8.57 18.17 15.47
N PHE A 75 9.06 16.94 15.52
CA PHE A 75 10.49 16.61 15.41
C PHE A 75 10.79 16.00 14.05
N ILE A 76 11.92 16.39 13.48
CA ILE A 76 12.40 15.90 12.19
C ILE A 76 13.84 15.44 12.39
N ALA A 77 14.17 14.27 11.86
CA ALA A 77 15.53 13.74 11.85
C ALA A 77 15.80 13.01 10.54
N ASP A 78 17.03 13.13 10.04
CA ASP A 78 17.52 12.34 8.91
C ASP A 78 18.23 11.08 9.42
N ILE A 79 17.85 9.92 8.90
CA ILE A 79 18.55 8.66 9.15
C ILE A 79 19.58 8.49 8.03
N LYS A 80 20.79 8.96 8.30
CA LYS A 80 21.90 8.90 7.36
C LYS A 80 22.09 7.47 6.84
N GLN A 81 21.97 7.32 5.52
CA GLN A 81 22.12 6.04 4.82
C GLN A 81 21.17 4.93 5.32
N MET A 82 19.91 5.26 5.64
CA MET A 82 18.94 4.32 6.24
C MET A 82 18.88 2.93 5.58
N TYR A 83 18.94 2.83 4.25
CA TYR A 83 18.90 1.54 3.55
C TYR A 83 20.10 0.64 3.86
N ARG A 84 21.28 1.24 4.13
CA ARG A 84 22.47 0.48 4.53
C ARG A 84 22.41 -0.05 5.96
N GLN A 85 21.42 0.39 6.74
CA GLN A 85 21.19 -0.12 8.10
C GLN A 85 20.34 -1.41 8.08
N VAL A 86 19.84 -1.82 6.91
CA VAL A 86 19.02 -3.02 6.75
C VAL A 86 19.85 -4.10 6.06
N LEU A 87 20.04 -5.23 6.74
CA LEU A 87 20.69 -6.40 6.18
C LEU A 87 19.78 -7.11 5.17
N VAL A 88 20.37 -7.56 4.07
CA VAL A 88 19.73 -8.48 3.13
C VAL A 88 19.87 -9.89 3.68
N ASP A 89 18.80 -10.67 3.55
CA ASP A 89 18.78 -12.08 3.91
C ASP A 89 19.97 -12.80 3.25
N PRO A 90 20.75 -13.63 3.98
CA PRO A 90 21.89 -14.35 3.42
C PRO A 90 21.61 -15.06 2.09
N ASP A 91 20.41 -15.63 1.93
CA ASP A 91 20.02 -16.39 0.74
C ASP A 91 19.83 -15.46 -0.49
N ASP A 92 19.41 -14.22 -0.26
CA ASP A 92 19.15 -13.23 -1.30
C ASP A 92 20.40 -12.41 -1.71
N ARG A 93 21.51 -12.52 -0.98
CA ARG A 93 22.74 -11.73 -1.26
C ARG A 93 23.37 -12.08 -2.61
N ASN A 94 23.13 -13.29 -3.12
CA ASN A 94 23.59 -13.71 -4.44
C ASN A 94 22.93 -12.91 -5.58
N LEU A 95 21.80 -12.25 -5.32
CA LEU A 95 21.11 -11.38 -6.27
C LEU A 95 21.65 -9.94 -6.28
N GLN A 96 22.61 -9.61 -5.40
CA GLN A 96 23.23 -8.29 -5.29
C GLN A 96 24.76 -8.38 -5.40
N LYS A 97 25.25 -9.17 -6.35
CA LYS A 97 26.69 -9.25 -6.65
C LYS A 97 27.18 -8.03 -7.41
N ILE A 98 28.44 -7.63 -7.21
CA ILE A 98 29.13 -6.63 -8.02
C ILE A 98 30.52 -7.12 -8.41
N MET A 99 31.01 -6.62 -9.53
CA MET A 99 32.39 -6.81 -9.98
C MET A 99 33.19 -5.54 -9.72
N TRP A 100 34.31 -5.63 -9.00
CA TRP A 100 35.13 -4.46 -8.67
C TRP A 100 36.61 -4.73 -8.90
N ARG A 101 37.34 -3.70 -9.31
CA ARG A 101 38.80 -3.68 -9.44
C ARG A 101 39.32 -2.29 -9.07
N ASN A 102 40.51 -2.21 -8.47
CA ASN A 102 41.06 -0.94 -7.98
C ASN A 102 41.80 -0.16 -9.07
N SER A 103 42.31 -0.84 -10.08
CA SER A 103 42.97 -0.28 -11.27
C SER A 103 42.65 -1.12 -12.50
N SER A 104 42.91 -0.59 -13.70
CA SER A 104 42.74 -1.31 -14.98
C SER A 104 43.46 -2.65 -15.01
N ASP A 105 44.61 -2.72 -14.35
CA ASP A 105 45.56 -3.83 -14.42
C ASP A 105 45.34 -4.84 -13.28
N SER A 106 44.47 -4.50 -12.32
CA SER A 106 44.09 -5.40 -11.24
C SER A 106 43.01 -6.40 -11.67
N VAL A 107 43.11 -7.62 -11.14
CA VAL A 107 42.12 -8.68 -11.37
C VAL A 107 40.75 -8.25 -10.84
N ILE A 108 39.71 -8.47 -11.63
CA ILE A 108 38.31 -8.22 -11.24
C ILE A 108 37.94 -9.20 -10.12
N LYS A 109 37.43 -8.65 -9.02
CA LYS A 109 36.93 -9.41 -7.87
C LYS A 109 35.42 -9.32 -7.79
N GLU A 110 34.80 -10.39 -7.31
CA GLU A 110 33.39 -10.44 -7.02
C GLU A 110 33.12 -10.08 -5.56
N TYR A 111 32.09 -9.28 -5.32
CA TYR A 111 31.61 -8.93 -3.99
C TYR A 111 30.11 -9.13 -3.89
N LYS A 112 29.62 -9.53 -2.72
CA LYS A 112 28.19 -9.61 -2.39
C LYS A 112 27.82 -8.45 -1.48
N LEU A 113 26.83 -7.66 -1.85
CA LEU A 113 26.35 -6.56 -1.00
C LEU A 113 25.45 -7.12 0.11
N SER A 114 25.80 -6.84 1.37
CA SER A 114 25.11 -7.41 2.53
C SER A 114 23.92 -6.57 3.01
N THR A 115 23.74 -5.37 2.47
CA THR A 115 22.73 -4.39 2.91
C THR A 115 21.88 -3.92 1.74
N VAL A 116 20.69 -3.39 2.00
CA VAL A 116 19.77 -2.96 0.94
C VAL A 116 20.39 -1.84 0.10
N THR A 117 20.40 -2.04 -1.22
CA THR A 117 21.04 -1.12 -2.18
C THR A 117 20.04 -0.20 -2.88
N TYR A 118 20.52 0.99 -3.25
CA TYR A 118 19.76 2.01 -3.96
C TYR A 118 19.56 1.60 -5.43
N ALA A 119 18.62 0.69 -5.69
CA ALA A 119 18.16 0.29 -7.04
C ALA A 119 17.05 -0.76 -7.01
N ALA A 120 16.89 -1.49 -5.90
CA ALA A 120 15.81 -2.44 -5.71
C ALA A 120 14.46 -1.69 -5.62
N LYS A 121 13.43 -2.19 -6.30
CA LYS A 121 12.08 -1.59 -6.38
C LYS A 121 11.56 -1.04 -5.04
N GLY A 122 11.74 0.26 -4.82
CA GLY A 122 11.04 1.09 -3.85
C GLY A 122 10.09 2.04 -4.60
N LYS A 123 8.79 1.96 -4.31
CA LYS A 123 7.65 2.51 -5.08
C LYS A 123 7.52 4.05 -5.15
N VAL A 124 8.60 4.82 -5.12
CA VAL A 124 8.51 6.28 -5.34
C VAL A 124 8.33 6.63 -6.83
N ALA A 125 8.89 5.84 -7.75
CA ALA A 125 8.84 6.10 -9.19
C ALA A 125 7.44 5.94 -9.83
N ASN A 126 6.52 5.20 -9.19
CA ASN A 126 5.23 4.87 -9.80
C ASN A 126 4.21 6.03 -9.73
N ARG A 127 4.26 6.88 -8.71
CA ARG A 127 3.27 7.95 -8.52
C ARG A 127 3.50 9.13 -9.47
N THR A 128 4.76 9.50 -9.69
CA THR A 128 5.12 10.52 -10.70
C THR A 128 4.70 10.08 -12.11
N SER A 129 4.85 8.79 -12.45
CA SER A 129 4.40 8.25 -13.74
C SER A 129 2.88 8.32 -13.92
N GLU A 130 2.10 8.04 -12.87
CA GLU A 130 0.64 8.11 -12.91
C GLU A 130 0.14 9.56 -13.13
N ILE A 131 0.76 10.54 -12.47
CA ILE A 131 0.40 11.96 -12.63
C ILE A 131 0.74 12.46 -14.05
N LEU A 132 1.88 12.03 -14.61
CA LEU A 132 2.27 12.35 -15.99
C LEU A 132 1.36 11.69 -17.04
N ASP A 133 0.68 10.58 -16.71
CA ASP A 133 -0.26 9.90 -17.61
C ASP A 133 -1.67 10.51 -17.58
N LEU A 134 -2.07 11.13 -16.46
CA LEU A 134 -3.41 11.70 -16.27
C LEU A 134 -3.53 13.14 -16.80
N ILE A 135 -2.42 13.86 -16.89
CA ILE A 135 -2.39 15.27 -17.29
C ILE A 135 -1.67 15.37 -18.64
N PRO A 136 -2.33 15.85 -19.71
CA PRO A 136 -1.70 16.04 -21.00
C PRO A 136 -0.40 16.82 -20.90
N TRP A 137 0.63 16.40 -21.64
CA TRP A 137 1.98 16.97 -21.53
C TRP A 137 2.00 18.50 -21.70
N ASN A 138 1.14 19.04 -22.54
CA ASN A 138 1.01 20.47 -22.83
C ASN A 138 0.44 21.30 -21.67
N SER A 139 -0.09 20.63 -20.64
CA SER A 139 -0.59 21.26 -19.41
C SER A 139 0.53 21.48 -18.38
N TRP A 140 1.73 20.92 -18.60
CA TRP A 140 2.88 21.13 -17.74
C TRP A 140 3.63 22.39 -18.17
N ARG A 141 4.04 23.19 -17.19
CA ARG A 141 4.85 24.39 -17.38
C ARG A 141 6.12 24.29 -16.52
N TYR A 142 7.24 24.73 -17.05
CA TYR A 142 8.48 24.90 -16.31
C TYR A 142 8.30 26.02 -15.26
N VAL A 143 8.66 25.72 -14.02
CA VAL A 143 8.80 26.70 -12.94
C VAL A 143 10.28 27.07 -12.84
N PRO A 144 10.66 28.37 -12.91
CA PRO A 144 12.04 28.80 -12.73
C PRO A 144 12.66 28.21 -11.46
N THR A 145 13.88 27.70 -11.55
CA THR A 145 14.53 26.96 -10.45
C THR A 145 14.60 27.76 -9.15
N LYS A 146 14.74 29.09 -9.22
CA LYS A 146 14.79 29.97 -8.03
C LYS A 146 13.43 30.17 -7.37
N GLU A 147 12.36 29.80 -8.04
CA GLU A 147 10.97 30.05 -7.63
C GLU A 147 10.24 28.74 -7.33
N SER A 148 10.95 27.61 -7.27
CA SER A 148 10.37 26.30 -6.93
C SER A 148 9.98 26.23 -5.44
N PRO A 149 8.68 26.18 -5.09
CA PRO A 149 8.26 26.11 -3.69
C PRO A 149 8.71 24.80 -3.01
N ALA A 150 8.90 23.74 -3.81
CA ALA A 150 9.38 22.45 -3.32
C ALA A 150 10.83 22.50 -2.82
N ASP A 151 11.65 23.45 -3.30
CA ASP A 151 13.03 23.62 -2.81
C ASP A 151 13.05 24.09 -1.35
N ILE A 152 12.05 24.85 -0.89
CA ILE A 152 11.92 25.30 0.50
C ILE A 152 11.79 24.10 1.44
N SER A 153 10.96 23.13 1.06
CA SER A 153 10.75 21.89 1.84
C SER A 153 11.91 20.91 1.78
N SER A 154 12.64 20.86 0.66
CA SER A 154 13.65 19.84 0.40
C SER A 154 15.10 20.28 0.70
N ARG A 155 15.38 21.58 0.60
CA ARG A 155 16.69 22.18 0.92
C ARG A 155 16.69 22.90 2.27
N GLY A 156 15.50 23.15 2.81
CA GLY A 156 15.29 23.82 4.08
C GLY A 156 15.27 25.33 3.96
N VAL A 157 14.57 25.96 4.90
CA VAL A 157 14.57 27.41 5.15
C VAL A 157 14.81 27.59 6.65
N SER A 158 15.49 28.67 7.04
CA SER A 158 15.75 28.90 8.45
C SER A 158 14.43 29.18 9.19
N PRO A 159 14.28 28.76 10.46
CA PRO A 159 13.07 29.07 11.24
C PRO A 159 12.79 30.56 11.39
N LYS A 160 13.82 31.41 11.27
CA LYS A 160 13.70 32.87 11.33
C LYS A 160 13.14 33.44 10.04
N ASP A 161 13.48 32.85 8.89
CA ASP A 161 13.09 33.34 7.57
C ASP A 161 11.78 32.69 7.07
N LEU A 162 11.37 31.57 7.66
CA LEU A 162 10.15 30.86 7.29
C LEU A 162 8.87 31.71 7.46
N PRO A 163 8.66 32.48 8.55
CA PRO A 163 7.48 33.32 8.72
C PRO A 163 7.29 34.32 7.57
N ASP A 164 8.39 34.86 7.04
CA ASP A 164 8.39 35.86 5.97
C ASP A 164 8.49 35.23 4.57
N CYS A 165 8.52 33.89 4.47
CA CYS A 165 8.69 33.19 3.21
C CYS A 165 7.38 33.14 2.40
N ARG A 166 7.05 34.24 1.72
CA ARG A 166 5.83 34.36 0.90
C ARG A 166 5.71 33.26 -0.15
N LEU A 167 6.81 32.84 -0.78
CA LEU A 167 6.80 31.74 -1.75
C LEU A 167 6.28 30.41 -1.15
N TRP A 168 6.51 30.17 0.15
CA TRP A 168 6.00 28.99 0.86
C TRP A 168 4.52 29.15 1.23
N TRP A 169 4.14 30.30 1.79
CA TRP A 169 2.81 30.52 2.34
C TRP A 169 1.76 30.92 1.30
N GLU A 170 2.17 31.67 0.29
CA GLU A 170 1.30 32.27 -0.72
C GLU A 170 1.52 31.67 -2.12
N GLY A 171 2.62 30.94 -2.32
CA GLY A 171 2.95 30.32 -3.61
C GLY A 171 3.56 31.31 -4.62
N LEU A 172 3.47 30.96 -5.90
CA LEU A 172 4.07 31.71 -7.00
C LEU A 172 3.21 32.94 -7.35
N PRO A 173 3.75 34.18 -7.21
CA PRO A 173 2.95 35.39 -7.39
C PRO A 173 2.31 35.51 -8.77
N TYR A 174 3.02 35.09 -9.82
CA TYR A 174 2.54 35.18 -11.20
C TYR A 174 1.35 34.27 -11.49
N LEU A 175 1.06 33.24 -10.67
CA LEU A 175 -0.15 32.42 -10.84
C LEU A 175 -1.44 33.21 -10.61
N SER A 176 -1.34 34.37 -9.95
CA SER A 176 -2.46 35.30 -9.76
C SER A 176 -2.55 36.34 -10.88
N SER A 177 -1.58 36.38 -11.79
CA SER A 177 -1.56 37.25 -12.97
C SER A 177 -2.12 36.52 -14.20
N PRO A 178 -2.55 37.24 -15.25
CA PRO A 178 -2.89 36.65 -16.54
C PRO A 178 -1.78 35.73 -17.08
N GLU A 179 -2.15 34.66 -17.80
CA GLU A 179 -1.20 33.67 -18.33
C GLU A 179 -0.13 34.28 -19.25
N ASP A 180 -0.43 35.40 -19.90
CA ASP A 180 0.50 36.13 -20.77
C ASP A 180 1.71 36.70 -20.00
N ASP A 181 1.55 36.94 -18.69
CA ASP A 181 2.60 37.44 -17.81
C ASP A 181 3.41 36.32 -17.14
N TRP A 182 3.10 35.05 -17.44
CA TRP A 182 3.80 33.90 -16.83
C TRP A 182 5.19 33.70 -17.43
N PRO A 183 6.11 33.01 -16.72
CA PRO A 183 7.45 32.72 -17.23
C PRO A 183 7.43 32.01 -18.59
N LYS A 184 8.20 32.54 -19.54
CA LYS A 184 8.35 31.97 -20.88
C LYS A 184 8.89 30.55 -20.81
N GLN A 185 8.26 29.64 -21.55
CA GLN A 185 8.65 28.23 -21.55
C GLN A 185 9.94 28.04 -22.35
N PRO A 186 10.90 27.24 -21.86
CA PRO A 186 12.10 26.93 -22.60
C PRO A 186 11.76 26.14 -23.87
N VAL A 187 12.39 26.51 -24.99
CA VAL A 187 12.29 25.73 -26.24
C VAL A 187 13.05 24.42 -26.05
N LEU A 188 12.32 23.30 -26.02
CA LEU A 188 12.91 21.97 -25.94
C LEU A 188 13.57 21.61 -27.27
N LYS A 189 14.81 21.10 -27.24
CA LYS A 189 15.48 20.56 -28.43
C LYS A 189 14.91 19.18 -28.74
N ASP A 190 14.87 18.77 -30.00
CA ASP A 190 14.35 17.45 -30.41
C ASP A 190 15.04 16.27 -29.71
N SER A 191 16.30 16.44 -29.28
CA SER A 191 17.02 15.46 -28.45
C SER A 191 16.39 15.20 -27.08
N ASP A 192 15.66 16.18 -26.53
CA ASP A 192 14.99 16.09 -25.23
C ASP A 192 13.60 15.41 -25.34
N GLN A 193 13.06 15.29 -26.56
CA GLN A 193 11.75 14.64 -26.81
C GLN A 193 11.79 13.11 -26.66
N HIS A 194 12.96 12.48 -26.78
CA HIS A 194 13.10 11.02 -26.64
C HIS A 194 12.84 10.50 -25.22
N VAL A 195 12.93 11.37 -24.19
CA VAL A 195 12.61 11.01 -22.80
C VAL A 195 11.10 10.97 -22.55
N LEU A 196 10.29 11.55 -23.45
CA LEU A 196 8.87 11.85 -23.21
C LEU A 196 7.90 11.09 -24.14
N LYS A 197 8.39 10.38 -25.17
CA LYS A 197 7.52 9.53 -26.01
C LYS A 197 7.16 8.22 -25.30
N GLY A 198 6.02 8.27 -24.60
CA GLY A 198 5.11 7.17 -24.30
C GLY A 198 5.73 5.78 -24.14
N ARG A 199 6.03 5.40 -22.89
CA ARG A 199 6.07 3.96 -22.56
C ARG A 199 4.68 3.40 -22.82
N LYS A 200 4.52 2.63 -23.90
CA LYS A 200 3.38 1.71 -24.03
C LYS A 200 3.36 0.85 -22.77
N LYS A 201 2.36 1.06 -21.91
CA LYS A 201 2.12 0.19 -20.76
C LYS A 201 1.80 -1.20 -21.31
N PRO A 202 2.50 -2.26 -20.92
CA PRO A 202 1.89 -3.57 -21.00
C PRO A 202 0.78 -3.59 -19.94
N THR A 203 -0.47 -3.62 -20.41
CA THR A 203 -1.63 -3.88 -19.55
C THR A 203 -1.53 -5.33 -19.09
N PHE A 204 -0.96 -5.55 -17.90
CA PHE A 204 -1.06 -6.83 -17.24
C PHE A 204 -2.31 -6.82 -16.37
N VAL A 205 -3.34 -7.50 -16.84
CA VAL A 205 -4.47 -7.91 -16.00
C VAL A 205 -3.95 -9.04 -15.12
N PHE A 206 -3.64 -8.72 -13.86
CA PHE A 206 -3.42 -9.74 -12.84
C PHE A 206 -4.78 -10.15 -12.29
N SER A 207 -5.34 -11.23 -12.82
CA SER A 207 -6.39 -11.97 -12.11
C SER A 207 -5.71 -12.79 -11.02
N VAL A 208 -5.52 -12.19 -9.84
CA VAL A 208 -5.22 -12.99 -8.65
C VAL A 208 -6.53 -13.68 -8.26
N PHE A 209 -6.56 -15.00 -8.39
CA PHE A 209 -7.54 -15.81 -7.68
C PHE A 209 -7.22 -15.76 -6.19
N LEU A 210 -7.57 -14.65 -5.54
CA LEU A 210 -7.72 -14.65 -4.10
C LEU A 210 -8.91 -15.56 -3.84
N LYS A 211 -8.78 -16.53 -2.92
CA LYS A 211 -9.97 -17.03 -2.22
C LYS A 211 -10.74 -15.78 -1.80
N ASN A 212 -12.00 -15.66 -2.24
CA ASN A 212 -12.84 -14.46 -2.12
C ASN A 212 -13.26 -14.14 -0.67
N ASP A 213 -12.37 -14.40 0.29
CA ASP A 213 -12.65 -14.41 1.70
C ASP A 213 -11.89 -13.30 2.44
N ILE A 214 -12.35 -12.07 2.20
CA ILE A 214 -11.81 -10.88 2.84
C ILE A 214 -12.06 -10.90 4.35
N ILE A 215 -13.16 -11.48 4.82
CA ILE A 215 -13.52 -11.49 6.25
C ILE A 215 -12.61 -12.45 6.99
N GLY A 216 -12.44 -13.69 6.51
CA GLY A 216 -11.51 -14.66 7.08
C GLY A 216 -10.07 -14.14 7.12
N ALA A 217 -9.60 -13.50 6.03
CA ALA A 217 -8.27 -12.90 6.00
C ALA A 217 -8.08 -11.76 7.03
N LEU A 218 -9.13 -10.98 7.31
CA LEU A 218 -9.08 -9.91 8.31
C LEU A 218 -9.11 -10.47 9.74
N ILE A 219 -9.91 -11.50 10.01
CA ILE A 219 -9.93 -12.22 11.31
C ILE A 219 -8.54 -12.78 11.61
N GLU A 220 -7.89 -13.41 10.61
CA GLU A 220 -6.55 -13.95 10.79
C GLU A 220 -5.50 -12.89 11.09
N LYS A 221 -5.65 -11.71 10.47
CA LYS A 221 -4.68 -10.62 10.58
C LYS A 221 -4.74 -9.85 11.91
N TYR A 222 -5.92 -9.71 12.50
CA TYR A 222 -6.09 -8.85 13.67
C TYR A 222 -6.43 -9.65 14.93
N SER A 223 -5.67 -9.41 16.00
CA SER A 223 -5.93 -9.98 17.34
C SER A 223 -6.93 -9.19 18.18
N SER A 224 -7.51 -8.12 17.64
CA SER A 224 -8.46 -7.25 18.35
C SER A 224 -9.76 -7.16 17.58
N TYR A 225 -10.82 -7.71 18.17
CA TYR A 225 -12.18 -7.63 17.64
C TYR A 225 -12.61 -6.18 17.40
N THR A 226 -12.30 -5.28 18.33
CA THR A 226 -12.55 -3.85 18.19
C THR A 226 -11.86 -3.28 16.94
N LYS A 227 -10.58 -3.61 16.69
CA LYS A 227 -9.90 -3.14 15.46
C LYS A 227 -10.56 -3.72 14.21
N LEU A 228 -10.99 -4.98 14.26
CA LEU A 228 -11.66 -5.65 13.14
C LEU A 228 -12.96 -4.94 12.74
N ILE A 229 -13.83 -4.61 13.69
CA ILE A 229 -15.08 -3.86 13.44
C ILE A 229 -14.83 -2.42 12.94
N TYR A 230 -13.66 -1.84 13.20
CA TYR A 230 -13.27 -0.55 12.63
C TYR A 230 -12.72 -0.67 11.21
N VAL A 231 -11.97 -1.73 10.90
CA VAL A 231 -11.31 -1.92 9.60
C VAL A 231 -12.27 -2.41 8.54
N LEU A 232 -13.14 -3.38 8.85
CA LEU A 232 -14.04 -4.00 7.87
C LEU A 232 -14.94 -2.99 7.13
N PRO A 233 -15.59 -2.00 7.78
CA PRO A 233 -16.38 -1.00 7.07
C PRO A 233 -15.57 -0.20 6.04
N PHE A 234 -14.28 0.05 6.28
CA PHE A 234 -13.42 0.74 5.31
C PHE A 234 -13.09 -0.14 4.11
N CYS A 235 -12.86 -1.44 4.33
CA CYS A 235 -12.67 -2.41 3.25
C CYS A 235 -13.93 -2.50 2.37
N ILE A 236 -15.11 -2.60 2.99
CA ILE A 236 -16.40 -2.64 2.28
C ILE A 236 -16.63 -1.33 1.51
N ARG A 237 -16.36 -0.17 2.12
CA ARG A 237 -16.45 1.12 1.45
C ARG A 237 -15.53 1.19 0.22
N PHE A 238 -14.29 0.73 0.36
CA PHE A 238 -13.34 0.69 -0.76
C PHE A 238 -13.86 -0.20 -1.89
N ILE A 239 -14.28 -1.42 -1.59
CA ILE A 239 -14.85 -2.36 -2.57
C ILE A 239 -16.04 -1.73 -3.30
N ASN A 240 -16.96 -1.09 -2.57
CA ASN A 240 -18.14 -0.45 -3.16
C ASN A 240 -17.77 0.76 -4.02
N ASN A 241 -16.76 1.54 -3.64
CA ASN A 241 -16.26 2.65 -4.45
C ASN A 241 -15.60 2.16 -5.75
N CYS A 242 -15.00 0.97 -5.75
CA CYS A 242 -14.41 0.34 -6.93
C CYS A 242 -15.45 -0.29 -7.87
N LYS A 243 -16.62 -0.68 -7.36
CA LYS A 243 -17.74 -1.22 -8.15
C LYS A 243 -18.54 -0.06 -8.75
N VAL A 244 -18.16 0.39 -9.94
CA VAL A 244 -18.90 1.41 -10.70
C VAL A 244 -20.34 0.94 -10.94
N GLY A 245 -21.34 1.73 -10.54
CA GLY A 245 -22.71 1.62 -11.07
C GLY A 245 -23.85 1.25 -10.12
N LYS A 246 -23.63 0.85 -8.86
CA LYS A 246 -24.72 0.74 -7.86
C LYS A 246 -24.25 1.23 -6.49
N ALA A 247 -24.70 2.42 -6.12
CA ALA A 247 -24.41 2.98 -4.80
C ALA A 247 -25.18 2.19 -3.74
N ASN A 248 -24.53 1.26 -3.06
CA ASN A 248 -25.05 0.72 -1.81
C ASN A 248 -24.97 1.82 -0.73
N GLU A 249 -26.06 2.55 -0.50
CA GLU A 249 -26.12 3.74 0.36
C GLU A 249 -25.54 3.51 1.77
N HIS A 250 -25.66 2.29 2.30
CA HIS A 250 -25.14 1.93 3.62
C HIS A 250 -23.64 2.20 3.81
N PHE A 251 -22.81 2.17 2.76
CA PHE A 251 -21.34 2.34 2.91
C PHE A 251 -20.72 3.42 2.00
N THR A 252 -21.44 4.01 1.05
CA THR A 252 -20.90 4.84 -0.06
C THR A 252 -20.59 6.31 0.26
N GLY A 253 -20.42 6.68 1.53
CA GLY A 253 -20.02 8.05 1.90
C GLY A 253 -18.54 8.31 1.59
N LYS A 254 -18.24 8.97 0.45
CA LYS A 254 -16.88 9.24 -0.05
C LYS A 254 -15.95 9.95 0.94
N THR A 255 -16.49 10.68 1.93
CA THR A 255 -15.70 11.47 2.90
C THR A 255 -16.28 11.50 4.32
N ARG A 256 -17.41 10.82 4.59
CA ARG A 256 -18.06 10.88 5.92
C ARG A 256 -17.38 9.92 6.92
N PRO A 257 -17.24 10.33 8.20
CA PRO A 257 -16.88 9.41 9.28
C PRO A 257 -17.83 8.20 9.32
N LEU A 258 -17.30 7.03 9.67
CA LEU A 258 -18.14 5.85 9.87
C LEU A 258 -19.04 6.05 11.09
N THR A 259 -20.35 5.88 10.91
CA THR A 259 -21.33 5.97 12.00
C THR A 259 -21.30 4.71 12.87
N SER A 260 -21.86 4.79 14.07
CA SER A 260 -22.13 3.62 14.94
C SER A 260 -22.88 2.52 14.20
N THR A 261 -23.87 2.87 13.38
CA THR A 261 -24.65 1.93 12.57
C THR A 261 -23.79 1.07 11.64
N LYS A 262 -22.77 1.65 10.99
CA LYS A 262 -21.88 0.90 10.09
C LYS A 262 -20.98 -0.08 10.84
N ARG A 263 -20.66 0.23 12.10
CA ARG A 263 -19.91 -0.68 12.98
C ARG A 263 -20.77 -1.85 13.42
N ILE A 264 -22.04 -1.60 13.76
CA ILE A 264 -23.02 -2.66 14.08
C ILE A 264 -23.23 -3.58 12.86
N LEU A 265 -23.35 -3.03 11.66
CA LEU A 265 -23.45 -3.86 10.45
C LEU A 265 -22.20 -4.70 10.20
N ALA A 266 -21.01 -4.15 10.49
CA ALA A 266 -19.76 -4.91 10.38
C ALA A 266 -19.66 -6.01 11.44
N ASP A 267 -20.09 -5.73 12.68
CA ASP A 267 -20.22 -6.70 13.77
C ASP A 267 -21.08 -7.90 13.33
N ASN A 268 -22.30 -7.64 12.86
CA ASN A 268 -23.21 -8.65 12.34
C ASN A 268 -22.60 -9.43 11.16
N LEU A 269 -21.93 -8.77 10.21
CA LEU A 269 -21.30 -9.44 9.08
C LEU A 269 -20.19 -10.41 9.50
N ILE A 270 -19.38 -10.03 10.50
CA ILE A 270 -18.30 -10.87 11.01
C ILE A 270 -18.88 -12.09 11.74
N VAL A 271 -19.85 -11.86 12.62
CA VAL A 271 -20.53 -12.93 13.37
C VAL A 271 -21.21 -13.90 12.40
N SER A 272 -21.97 -13.37 11.42
CA SER A 272 -22.62 -14.17 10.39
C SER A 272 -21.59 -15.00 9.61
N TYR A 273 -20.46 -14.41 9.22
CA TYR A 273 -19.42 -15.14 8.50
C TYR A 273 -18.89 -16.32 9.33
N VAL A 274 -18.53 -16.10 10.59
CA VAL A 274 -18.01 -17.16 11.46
C VAL A 274 -19.05 -18.27 11.68
N GLN A 275 -20.30 -17.89 11.89
CA GLN A 275 -21.42 -18.84 12.00
C GLN A 275 -21.57 -19.70 10.74
N ASN A 276 -21.53 -19.10 9.55
CA ASN A 276 -21.68 -19.85 8.30
C ASN A 276 -20.44 -20.70 7.98
N VAL A 277 -19.25 -20.36 8.48
CA VAL A 277 -18.05 -21.18 8.33
C VAL A 277 -18.08 -22.39 9.26
N SER A 278 -18.45 -22.19 10.53
CA SER A 278 -18.33 -23.23 11.55
C SER A 278 -19.61 -24.01 11.85
N LEU A 279 -20.78 -23.43 11.60
CA LEU A 279 -22.10 -23.95 12.01
C LEU A 279 -23.06 -24.08 10.82
N ASN A 280 -22.54 -24.23 9.60
CA ASN A 280 -23.34 -24.24 8.37
C ASN A 280 -24.42 -25.33 8.35
N GLU A 281 -24.09 -26.53 8.82
CA GLU A 281 -25.01 -27.67 8.85
C GLU A 281 -26.22 -27.35 9.74
N ASP A 282 -25.97 -26.88 10.96
CA ASP A 282 -27.03 -26.50 11.90
C ASP A 282 -27.87 -25.32 11.36
N ILE A 283 -27.23 -24.31 10.77
CA ILE A 283 -27.92 -23.16 10.15
C ILE A 283 -28.83 -23.63 9.01
N SER A 284 -28.36 -24.55 8.17
CA SER A 284 -29.13 -25.10 7.06
C SER A 284 -30.34 -25.88 7.58
N CYS A 285 -30.16 -26.71 8.61
CA CYS A 285 -31.27 -27.41 9.27
C CYS A 285 -32.34 -26.45 9.80
N ILE A 286 -31.94 -25.39 10.50
CA ILE A 286 -32.88 -24.41 11.08
C ILE A 286 -33.62 -23.64 9.97
N LYS A 287 -32.93 -23.22 8.91
CA LYS A 287 -33.57 -22.55 7.76
C LYS A 287 -34.60 -23.42 7.06
N GLU A 288 -34.37 -24.72 7.01
CA GLU A 288 -35.28 -25.69 6.39
C GLU A 288 -36.36 -26.23 7.35
N ASN A 289 -36.47 -25.67 8.56
CA ASN A 289 -37.36 -26.17 9.64
C ASN A 289 -37.14 -27.66 9.97
N LYS A 290 -35.92 -28.16 9.79
CA LYS A 290 -35.53 -29.52 10.14
C LYS A 290 -35.04 -29.56 11.59
N GLN A 291 -35.28 -30.69 12.25
CA GLN A 291 -34.78 -30.92 13.59
C GLN A 291 -33.25 -31.06 13.56
N LEU A 292 -32.55 -30.34 14.46
CA LEU A 292 -31.11 -30.47 14.63
C LEU A 292 -30.73 -31.89 15.05
N SER A 293 -29.52 -32.31 14.68
CA SER A 293 -28.96 -33.59 15.10
C SER A 293 -28.97 -33.71 16.62
N LYS A 294 -29.30 -34.90 17.15
CA LYS A 294 -29.23 -35.19 18.58
C LYS A 294 -27.83 -35.00 19.18
N ASN A 295 -26.80 -35.03 18.33
CA ASN A 295 -25.40 -34.83 18.72
C ASN A 295 -24.95 -33.36 18.60
N SER A 296 -25.80 -32.45 18.11
CA SER A 296 -25.44 -31.04 17.99
C SER A 296 -25.37 -30.39 19.37
N THR A 297 -24.24 -29.75 19.68
CA THR A 297 -24.06 -28.97 20.91
C THR A 297 -25.04 -27.79 21.00
N LEU A 298 -25.54 -27.34 19.85
CA LEU A 298 -26.47 -26.23 19.75
C LEU A 298 -27.90 -26.59 20.21
N LEU A 299 -28.27 -27.87 20.25
CA LEU A 299 -29.64 -28.29 20.61
C LEU A 299 -30.08 -27.75 21.98
N SER A 300 -29.14 -27.68 22.92
CA SER A 300 -29.35 -27.16 24.28
C SER A 300 -29.61 -25.65 24.35
N LEU A 301 -29.21 -24.91 23.31
CA LEU A 301 -29.30 -23.45 23.25
C LEU A 301 -30.62 -22.95 22.63
N CYS A 302 -31.51 -23.86 22.24
CA CYS A 302 -32.76 -23.56 21.52
C CYS A 302 -32.54 -22.52 20.40
N PRO A 303 -31.65 -22.81 19.43
CA PRO A 303 -31.12 -21.81 18.52
C PRO A 303 -32.18 -21.40 17.50
N PHE A 304 -32.17 -20.12 17.13
CA PHE A 304 -33.01 -19.58 16.07
C PHE A 304 -32.25 -18.53 15.25
N ILE A 305 -32.77 -18.22 14.06
CA ILE A 305 -32.22 -17.17 13.19
C ILE A 305 -33.05 -15.90 13.38
N ASP A 306 -32.39 -14.79 13.67
CA ASP A 306 -33.05 -13.50 13.87
C ASP A 306 -33.34 -12.75 12.56
N GLN A 307 -33.85 -11.53 12.67
CA GLN A 307 -34.18 -10.66 11.54
C GLN A 307 -32.94 -10.19 10.74
N ASP A 308 -31.78 -10.14 11.40
CA ASP A 308 -30.50 -9.79 10.77
C ASP A 308 -29.79 -11.01 10.15
N GLY A 309 -30.38 -12.21 10.25
CA GLY A 309 -29.84 -13.45 9.72
C GLY A 309 -28.80 -14.13 10.61
N LEU A 310 -28.68 -13.73 11.88
CA LEU A 310 -27.73 -14.28 12.85
C LEU A 310 -28.34 -15.43 13.64
N LEU A 311 -27.53 -16.45 13.88
CA LEU A 311 -27.87 -17.56 14.78
C LEU A 311 -27.75 -17.11 16.24
N ARG A 312 -28.84 -17.20 17.01
CA ARG A 312 -28.90 -16.72 18.40
C ARG A 312 -29.48 -17.75 19.36
N VAL A 313 -29.16 -17.58 20.63
CA VAL A 313 -29.69 -18.39 21.73
C VAL A 313 -31.15 -18.02 22.00
N GLY A 314 -32.01 -19.04 22.06
CA GLY A 314 -33.41 -18.90 22.44
C GLY A 314 -33.67 -19.31 23.90
N GLY A 315 -34.95 -19.41 24.26
CA GLY A 315 -35.37 -20.01 25.52
C GLY A 315 -35.70 -19.02 26.63
N ARG A 316 -35.27 -19.35 27.87
CA ARG A 316 -35.90 -18.85 29.11
C ARG A 316 -35.82 -17.34 29.31
N LEU A 317 -34.82 -16.66 28.72
CA LEU A 317 -34.63 -15.21 28.88
C LEU A 317 -35.56 -14.35 28.02
N GLN A 318 -36.37 -14.95 27.12
CA GLN A 318 -37.27 -14.20 26.23
C GLN A 318 -38.21 -13.24 26.99
N ASN A 319 -38.68 -13.65 28.18
CA ASN A 319 -39.61 -12.90 29.02
C ASN A 319 -38.92 -11.97 30.04
N ALA A 320 -37.58 -11.94 30.10
CA ALA A 320 -36.86 -11.09 31.05
C ALA A 320 -36.93 -9.60 30.65
N PRO A 321 -36.79 -8.64 31.57
CA PRO A 321 -36.73 -7.21 31.24
C PRO A 321 -35.31 -6.79 30.79
N LEU A 322 -34.75 -7.50 29.81
CA LEU A 322 -33.39 -7.29 29.28
C LEU A 322 -33.42 -6.73 27.85
N HIS A 323 -32.33 -6.11 27.44
CA HIS A 323 -32.16 -5.69 26.05
C HIS A 323 -32.06 -6.92 25.12
N TYR A 324 -32.47 -6.79 23.86
CA TYR A 324 -32.60 -7.91 22.91
C TYR A 324 -31.33 -8.78 22.81
N ASN A 325 -30.16 -8.17 22.62
CA ASN A 325 -28.88 -8.89 22.54
C ASN A 325 -28.49 -9.64 23.83
N ALA A 326 -29.00 -9.22 24.99
CA ALA A 326 -28.79 -9.91 26.25
C ALA A 326 -29.78 -11.07 26.44
N LYS A 327 -30.98 -10.98 25.87
CA LYS A 327 -31.95 -12.09 25.82
C LYS A 327 -31.52 -13.17 24.82
N HIS A 328 -30.98 -12.72 23.70
CA HIS A 328 -30.66 -13.53 22.53
C HIS A 328 -29.22 -13.24 22.09
N PRO A 329 -28.21 -13.66 22.88
CA PRO A 329 -26.82 -13.53 22.45
C PRO A 329 -26.57 -14.31 21.16
N ALA A 330 -25.71 -13.77 20.31
CA ALA A 330 -25.27 -14.46 19.10
C ALA A 330 -24.41 -15.67 19.47
N ILE A 331 -24.66 -16.79 18.80
CA ILE A 331 -23.94 -18.04 19.04
C ILE A 331 -22.63 -17.99 18.24
N LEU A 332 -21.50 -18.19 18.92
CA LEU A 332 -20.20 -18.33 18.29
C LEU A 332 -19.58 -19.70 18.64
N PRO A 333 -18.88 -20.33 17.70
CA PRO A 333 -18.13 -21.56 17.96
C PRO A 333 -16.98 -21.32 18.97
N ASN A 334 -16.80 -22.27 19.89
CA ASN A 334 -15.82 -22.16 20.99
C ASN A 334 -14.35 -22.15 20.50
N GLU A 335 -14.04 -22.85 19.41
CA GLU A 335 -12.66 -23.01 18.92
C GLU A 335 -12.28 -21.99 17.85
N HIS A 336 -13.15 -21.03 17.54
CA HIS A 336 -12.86 -20.03 16.52
C HIS A 336 -12.12 -18.84 17.10
N LYS A 337 -11.12 -18.34 16.37
CA LYS A 337 -10.21 -17.25 16.75
C LYS A 337 -10.87 -15.89 17.09
N LEU A 338 -12.18 -15.73 16.83
CA LEU A 338 -12.83 -14.41 16.82
C LEU A 338 -12.96 -13.81 18.23
#